data_AF-A0A961WY44-F1
#
_entry.id   AF-A0A961WY44-F1
#
_cell.length_a   1.000
_cell.length_b   1.000
_cell.length_c   1.000
_cell.angle_alpha   90.00
_cell.angle_beta   90.00
_cell.angle_gamma   90.00
#
_symmetry.space_group_name_H-M   'P 1'
#
loop_
_entity.id
_entity.type
_entity.pdbx_description
1 polymer ?
#
loop_
_entity_poly.entity_id
_entity_poly.type
_entity_poly.pdbx_seq_one_letter_code
_entity_poly.pdbx_strand_id
1 'polypeptide(L)' 'MTDKTAKLTIGNDSWDFPVRSGTIGPDIVDISSLYGQTDHFTFDPGFTSTAACESDITFIDGDKGILLHRGYPIEQL' A
#
# COMPACT_ATOMS: atom_id res chain seq x y z
N MET A 1 1.00 17.84 -6.07
CA MET A 1 1.52 16.62 -5.44
C MET A 1 1.71 16.99 -3.98
N THR A 2 0.71 16.73 -3.14
CA THR A 2 0.87 16.97 -1.70
C THR A 2 1.66 15.77 -1.20
N ASP A 3 2.92 15.99 -0.81
CA ASP A 3 3.81 14.94 -0.33
C ASP A 3 3.31 14.41 1.01
N LYS A 4 2.33 13.50 0.97
CA LYS A 4 1.85 12.79 2.14
C LYS A 4 2.99 11.92 2.64
N THR A 5 3.30 12.03 3.92
CA THR A 5 4.29 11.19 4.59
C THR A 5 3.66 10.50 5.79
N ALA A 6 4.17 9.31 6.11
CA ALA A 6 3.84 8.55 7.30
C ALA A 6 5.06 8.56 8.21
N LYS A 7 4.84 8.74 9.50
CA LYS A 7 5.90 8.74 10.50
C LYS A 7 5.96 7.38 11.20
N LEU A 8 7.14 6.77 11.20
CA LEU A 8 7.44 5.57 11.99
C LEU A 8 8.35 5.97 13.15
N THR A 9 7.90 5.70 14.38
CA THR A 9 8.71 5.90 15.58
C THR A 9 9.06 4.54 16.18
N ILE A 10 10.35 4.29 16.41
CA ILE A 10 10.85 3.10 17.10
C ILE A 10 11.73 3.57 18.25
N GLY A 11 11.26 3.37 19.48
CA GLY A 11 11.91 3.93 20.67
C GLY A 11 11.90 5.46 20.64
N ASN A 12 13.08 6.07 20.58
CA ASN A 12 13.25 7.53 20.54
C ASN A 12 13.49 8.08 19.14
N ASP A 13 13.71 7.21 18.16
CA ASP A 13 14.03 7.59 16.79
C ASP A 13 12.78 7.62 15.93
N SER A 14 12.77 8.52 14.94
CA SER A 14 11.63 8.76 14.07
C SER A 14 12.08 8.96 12.63
N TRP A 15 11.38 8.32 11.71
CA TRP A 15 11.63 8.43 10.27
C TRP A 15 10.33 8.72 9.54
N ASP A 16 10.43 9.48 8.45
CA ASP A 16 9.30 9.77 7.58
C ASP A 16 9.42 8.92 6.31
N PHE A 17 8.33 8.24 5.98
CA PHE A 17 8.21 7.40 4.80
C PHE A 17 7.18 8.01 3.83
N PRO A 18 7.41 7.97 2.52
CA PRO A 18 6.44 8.46 1.53
C PRO A 18 5.13 7.67 1.59
N VAL A 19 4.01 8.36 1.39
CA VAL A 19 2.69 7.73 1.19
C VAL A 19 2.28 7.89 -0.26
N ARG A 20 1.98 6.76 -0.91
CA ARG A 20 1.53 6.67 -2.29
C ARG A 20 0.02 6.41 -2.32
N SER A 21 -0.68 7.07 -3.22
CA SER A 21 -2.11 6.82 -3.47
C SER A 21 -2.27 6.14 -4.84
N GLY A 22 -3.06 5.07 -4.90
CA GLY A 22 -3.52 4.49 -6.15
C GLY A 22 -4.67 5.30 -6.77
N THR A 23 -5.10 4.93 -7.98
CA THR A 23 -6.32 5.48 -8.58
C THR A 23 -7.57 5.11 -7.78
N ILE A 24 -7.57 3.91 -7.19
CA ILE A 24 -8.62 3.36 -6.33
C ILE A 24 -7.99 2.44 -5.28
N GLY A 25 -8.62 2.33 -4.11
CA GLY A 25 -8.14 1.50 -3.01
C GLY A 25 -7.42 2.30 -1.92
N PRO A 26 -6.76 1.61 -0.97
CA PRO A 26 -6.08 2.25 0.16
C PRO A 26 -4.77 2.94 -0.24
N ASP A 27 -4.38 3.94 0.55
CA ASP A 27 -3.04 4.54 0.49
C ASP A 27 -1.97 3.53 0.98
N ILE A 28 -0.75 3.62 0.42
CA ILE A 28 0.36 2.71 0.69
C ILE A 28 1.52 3.49 1.30
N VAL A 29 2.10 2.99 2.38
CA VAL A 29 3.36 3.52 2.94
C VAL A 29 4.54 2.84 2.24
N ASP A 30 5.39 3.62 1.58
CA ASP A 30 6.59 3.10 0.90
C ASP A 30 7.71 2.84 1.92
N ILE A 31 7.89 1.57 2.28
CA ILE A 31 8.91 1.09 3.21
C ILE A 31 10.15 0.53 2.51
N SER A 32 10.37 0.81 1.22
CA SER A 32 11.51 0.29 0.44
C SER A 32 12.88 0.62 1.06
N SER A 33 12.98 1.75 1.77
CA SER A 33 14.19 2.19 2.46
C SER A 33 14.24 1.85 3.95
N LEU A 34 13.24 1.14 4.49
CA LEU A 34 13.08 0.88 5.92
C LEU A 34 14.33 0.24 6.55
N TYR A 35 14.79 -0.88 6.00
CA TYR A 35 15.95 -1.59 6.54
C TYR A 35 17.21 -0.71 6.52
N GLY A 36 17.44 0.01 5.43
CA GLY A 36 18.61 0.90 5.30
C GLY A 36 18.59 2.10 6.25
N GLN A 37 17.40 2.55 6.67
CA GLN A 37 17.26 3.69 7.59
C GLN A 37 17.19 3.28 9.06
N THR A 38 16.65 2.09 9.35
CA THR A 38 16.24 1.71 10.70
C THR A 38 16.91 0.43 11.21
N ASP A 39 17.49 -0.40 10.34
CA ASP A 39 17.94 -1.76 10.66
C ASP A 39 16.79 -2.69 11.12
N HIS A 40 15.55 -2.42 10.68
CA HIS A 40 14.37 -3.24 10.98
C HIS A 40 13.73 -3.81 9.71
N PHE A 41 13.07 -4.96 9.87
CA PHE A 41 12.16 -5.54 8.88
C PHE A 41 10.72 -5.44 9.37
N THR A 42 9.78 -5.47 8.42
CA THR A 42 8.38 -5.77 8.72
C THR A 42 8.18 -7.29 8.84
N PHE A 43 7.23 -7.70 9.66
CA PHE A 43 6.83 -9.09 9.80
C PHE A 43 5.34 -9.22 9.48
N ASP A 44 5.03 -9.70 8.28
CA ASP A 44 3.66 -9.89 7.78
C ASP A 44 3.53 -11.29 7.13
N PRO A 45 3.36 -12.34 7.94
CA PRO A 45 3.22 -13.69 7.42
C PRO A 45 1.95 -13.79 6.55
N GLY A 46 2.14 -14.03 5.26
CA GLY A 46 1.04 -14.11 4.28
C GLY A 46 0.80 -12.82 3.49
N PHE A 47 1.59 -11.76 3.72
CA PHE A 47 1.54 -10.49 2.95
C PHE A 47 0.17 -9.81 2.96
N THR A 48 -0.62 -10.02 4.00
CA THR A 48 -2.00 -9.52 4.08
C THR A 48 -2.08 -8.00 4.14
N SER A 49 -1.02 -7.36 4.62
CA SER A 49 -0.90 -5.91 4.77
C SER A 49 0.24 -5.33 3.92
N THR A 50 0.75 -6.10 2.96
CA THR A 50 1.91 -5.73 2.13
C THR A 50 1.51 -5.66 0.65
N ALA A 51 1.53 -4.46 0.07
CA ALA A 51 1.37 -4.28 -1.37
C ALA A 51 2.68 -4.63 -2.10
N ALA A 52 2.71 -5.76 -2.81
CA ALA A 52 3.91 -6.26 -3.47
C ALA A 52 4.19 -5.63 -4.86
N CYS A 53 3.17 -5.09 -5.52
CA CYS A 53 3.31 -4.48 -6.84
C CYS A 53 2.27 -3.39 -7.09
N GLU A 54 2.52 -2.60 -8.15
CA GLU A 54 1.54 -1.73 -8.78
C GLU A 54 0.88 -2.50 -9.94
N SER A 55 -0.43 -2.35 -10.11
CA SER A 55 -1.19 -3.11 -11.11
C SER A 55 -2.38 -2.32 -11.64
N ASP A 56 -2.51 -2.30 -12.97
CA ASP A 56 -3.64 -1.71 -13.69
C ASP A 56 -4.62 -2.78 -14.21
N ILE A 57 -4.50 -4.04 -13.76
CA ILE A 57 -5.23 -5.16 -14.35
C ILE A 57 -6.61 -5.36 -13.72
N THR A 58 -6.67 -5.46 -12.39
CA THR A 58 -7.90 -5.83 -11.68
C THR A 58 -7.91 -5.20 -10.29
N PHE A 59 -9.08 -4.71 -9.88
CA PHE A 59 -9.32 -4.16 -8.55
C PHE A 59 -10.42 -4.96 -7.85
N ILE A 60 -10.24 -5.21 -6.56
CA ILE A 60 -11.19 -5.96 -5.72
C ILE A 60 -11.40 -5.19 -4.42
N ASP A 61 -12.66 -4.97 -4.05
CA ASP A 61 -13.08 -4.50 -2.72
C ASP A 61 -14.10 -5.50 -2.18
N GLY A 62 -13.65 -6.41 -1.31
CA GLY A 62 -14.48 -7.49 -0.76
C GLY A 62 -15.60 -6.99 0.15
N ASP A 63 -15.38 -5.89 0.87
CA ASP A 63 -16.36 -5.31 1.79
C ASP A 63 -17.54 -4.70 1.02
N LYS A 64 -17.25 -4.12 -0.14
CA LYS A 64 -18.27 -3.54 -1.03
C LYS A 64 -18.76 -4.51 -2.11
N GLY A 65 -18.19 -5.71 -2.22
CA GLY A 65 -18.50 -6.66 -3.28
C GLY A 65 -18.16 -6.15 -4.69
N ILE A 66 -17.09 -5.36 -4.84
CA ILE A 66 -16.68 -4.77 -6.12
C ILE A 66 -15.56 -5.63 -6.73
N LEU A 67 -15.73 -6.00 -8.00
CA LEU A 67 -14.69 -6.62 -8.83
C LEU A 67 -14.65 -5.90 -10.18
N LEU A 68 -13.50 -5.29 -10.49
CA LEU A 68 -13.27 -4.55 -11.73
C LEU A 68 -12.15 -5.20 -12.53
N HIS A 69 -12.38 -5.46 -13.83
CA HIS A 69 -11.31 -5.82 -14.77
C HIS A 69 -11.06 -4.63 -15.71
N ARG A 70 -9.83 -4.08 -15.66
CA ARG A 70 -9.47 -2.84 -16.40
C ARG A 70 -10.45 -1.68 -16.17
N GLY A 71 -11.05 -1.61 -14.98
CA GLY A 71 -12.03 -0.58 -14.60
C GLY A 71 -13.48 -0.92 -14.92
N TYR A 72 -13.76 -1.98 -15.68
CA TYR A 72 -15.13 -2.43 -15.98
C TYR A 72 -15.63 -3.38 -14.89
N PRO A 73 -16.85 -3.17 -14.35
CA PRO A 73 -17.50 -4.14 -13.48
C PRO A 73 -17.57 -5.51 -14.14
N ILE A 74 -17.26 -6.56 -13.38
CA ILE A 74 -17.24 -7.93 -13.91
C ILE A 74 -18.58 -8.37 -14.51
N GLU A 75 -19.70 -7.82 -14.03
CA GLU A 75 -21.06 -8.09 -14.53
C GLU A 75 -21.31 -7.59 -15.96
N GLN A 76 -20.44 -6.70 -16.47
CA GLN A 76 -20.55 -6.12 -17.82
C GLN A 76 -19.73 -6.87 -18.88
N LEU A 77 -18.99 -7.92 -18.49
CA LEU A 77 -18.13 -8.71 -19.37
C LEU A 77 -18.79 -10.06 -19.70
#